data_AF-A0A2E0CFI9-F1
#
_entry.id   AF-A0A2E0CFI9-F1
#
_cell.length_a   1.000
_cell.length_b   1.000
_cell.length_c   1.000
_cell.angle_alpha   90.00
_cell.angle_beta   90.00
_cell.angle_gamma   90.00
#
_symmetry.space_group_name_H-M   'P 1'
#
loop_
_entity.id
_entity.type
_entity.pdbx_description
1 polymer ?
#
loop_
_entity_poly.entity_id
_entity_poly.type
_entity_poly.pdbx_seq_one_letter_code
_entity_poly.pdbx_strand_id
1 'polypeptide(L)'
;MERGIQYYEWNKFDLAILEFKKVVHLLSDKNQNMDYEQIRLLSQAHHNLSISYSKKGWNQEAEAEAQKAFDLVPSSENRTVLELLQEQAK
;
A
#
# COMPACT_ATOMS: atom_id res chain seq x y z
N MET A 1 1.13 2.17 10.95
CA MET A 1 0.50 3.07 9.96
C MET A 1 1.12 4.47 10.05
N GLU A 2 0.83 5.24 11.10
CA GLU A 2 1.24 6.64 11.26
C GLU A 2 2.76 6.87 11.14
N ARG A 3 3.58 6.04 11.79
CA ARG A 3 5.05 6.12 11.67
C ARG A 3 5.54 5.96 10.24
N GLY A 4 4.91 5.09 9.47
CA GLY A 4 5.26 4.90 8.05
C GLY A 4 4.94 6.13 7.23
N ILE A 5 3.81 6.80 7.50
CA ILE A 5 3.42 8.07 6.85
C ILE A 5 4.45 9.15 7.19
N GLN A 6 4.81 9.30 8.47
CA GLN A 6 5.84 10.26 8.90
C GLN A 6 7.19 10.02 8.20
N TYR A 7 7.62 8.76 8.10
CA TYR A 7 8.86 8.42 7.39
C TYR A 7 8.75 8.73 5.89
N TYR A 8 7.60 8.49 5.28
CA TYR A 8 7.35 8.81 3.87
C TYR A 8 7.46 10.33 3.63
N GLU A 9 6.83 11.16 4.48
CA GLU A 9 6.91 12.62 4.40
C GLU A 9 8.34 13.15 4.54
N TRP A 10 9.19 12.45 5.30
CA TRP A 10 10.62 12.74 5.42
C TRP A 10 11.48 12.15 4.29
N ASN A 11 10.88 11.60 3.23
CA ASN A 11 11.55 10.89 2.14
C ASN A 11 12.38 9.67 2.60
N LYS A 12 12.09 9.12 3.77
CA LYS A 12 12.74 7.91 4.31
C LYS A 12 11.97 6.67 3.86
N PHE A 13 11.93 6.44 2.54
CA PHE A 13 11.08 5.43 1.93
C PHE A 13 11.33 4.00 2.45
N ASP A 14 12.58 3.64 2.75
CA ASP A 14 12.89 2.31 3.32
C ASP A 14 12.24 2.07 4.69
N LEU A 15 12.25 3.09 5.55
CA LEU A 15 11.60 3.02 6.86
C LEU A 15 10.08 3.04 6.72
N ALA A 16 9.55 3.82 5.78
CA ALA A 16 8.11 3.83 5.49
C ALA A 16 7.63 2.45 5.04
N ILE A 17 8.32 1.84 4.07
CA ILE A 17 8.06 0.48 3.57
C ILE A 17 8.08 -0.53 4.72
N LEU A 18 9.07 -0.46 5.61
CA LEU A 18 9.18 -1.37 6.75
C LEU A 18 7.93 -1.27 7.66
N GLU A 19 7.49 -0.06 7.98
CA GLU A 19 6.32 0.16 8.84
C GLU A 19 5.01 -0.28 8.16
N PHE A 20 4.87 -0.08 6.85
CA PHE A 20 3.67 -0.53 6.12
C PHE A 20 3.64 -2.05 5.96
N LYS A 21 4.77 -2.69 5.66
CA LYS A 21 4.89 -4.17 5.62
C LYS A 21 4.52 -4.81 6.95
N LYS A 22 4.89 -4.17 8.07
CA LYS A 22 4.50 -4.63 9.40
C LYS A 22 2.97 -4.67 9.57
N VAL A 23 2.26 -3.66 9.06
CA VAL A 23 0.78 -3.66 9.09
C VAL A 23 0.23 -4.79 8.24
N VAL A 24 0.73 -4.98 7.01
CA VAL A 24 0.32 -6.08 6.14
C VAL A 24 0.53 -7.42 6.83
N HIS A 25 1.73 -7.69 7.36
CA HIS A 25 2.04 -8.94 8.04
C HIS A 25 1.09 -9.24 9.22
N LEU A 26 0.86 -8.25 10.09
CA LEU A 26 -0.01 -8.40 11.26
C LEU A 26 -1.47 -8.69 10.91
N LEU A 27 -1.94 -8.25 9.73
CA LEU A 27 -3.31 -8.45 9.28
C LEU A 27 -3.46 -9.66 8.36
N SER A 28 -2.46 -10.02 7.56
CA SER A 28 -2.44 -11.23 6.74
C SER A 28 -2.50 -12.51 7.59
N ASP A 29 -1.92 -12.49 8.80
CA ASP A 29 -1.96 -13.62 9.72
C ASP A 29 -3.36 -13.86 10.33
N LYS A 30 -4.28 -12.90 10.20
CA LYS A 30 -5.67 -13.02 10.65
C LYS A 30 -6.51 -13.74 9.60
N ASN A 31 -6.24 -15.04 9.45
CA ASN A 31 -6.67 -15.87 8.33
C ASN A 31 -8.14 -15.75 7.86
N GLN A 32 -9.17 -15.44 8.69
CA GLN A 32 -10.56 -15.39 8.19
C GLN A 32 -11.56 -14.44 8.89
N ASN A 33 -11.18 -13.66 9.91
CA ASN A 33 -12.13 -12.81 10.68
C ASN A 33 -11.66 -11.34 10.76
N MET A 34 -11.42 -10.71 9.61
CA MET A 34 -11.17 -9.27 9.59
C MET A 34 -12.48 -8.50 9.62
N ASP A 35 -12.58 -7.53 10.53
CA ASP A 35 -13.64 -6.52 10.45
C ASP A 35 -13.37 -5.51 9.31
N TYR A 36 -14.38 -4.70 8.98
CA TYR A 36 -14.27 -3.75 7.88
C TYR A 36 -13.16 -2.69 8.10
N GLU A 37 -12.92 -2.28 9.34
CA GLU A 37 -11.85 -1.31 9.65
C GLU A 37 -10.47 -1.93 9.45
N GLN A 38 -10.30 -3.22 9.77
CA GLN A 38 -9.09 -3.97 9.48
C GLN A 38 -8.86 -4.15 7.97
N ILE A 39 -9.92 -4.43 7.19
CA ILE A 39 -9.85 -4.49 5.73
C ILE A 39 -9.43 -3.12 5.16
N ARG A 40 -10.02 -2.03 5.66
CA ARG A 40 -9.64 -0.66 5.26
C ARG A 40 -8.20 -0.34 5.61
N LEU A 41 -7.75 -0.69 6.82
CA LEU A 41 -6.37 -0.48 7.25
C LEU A 41 -5.38 -1.29 6.40
N LEU A 42 -5.72 -2.54 6.05
CA LEU A 42 -4.90 -3.37 5.17
C LEU A 42 -4.82 -2.77 3.77
N SER A 43 -5.95 -2.34 3.20
CA SER A 43 -5.98 -1.64 1.91
C SER A 43 -5.12 -0.37 1.93
N GLN A 44 -5.22 0.45 2.98
CA GLN A 44 -4.39 1.64 3.15
C GLN A 44 -2.89 1.30 3.27
N ALA A 45 -2.53 0.18 3.91
CA ALA A 45 -1.14 -0.25 3.97
C ALA A 45 -0.60 -0.64 2.58
N HIS A 46 -1.37 -1.40 1.80
CA HIS A 46 -1.04 -1.74 0.42
C HIS A 46 -0.94 -0.49 -0.48
N HIS A 47 -1.87 0.45 -0.33
CA HIS A 47 -1.83 1.74 -1.02
C HIS A 47 -0.55 2.52 -0.72
N ASN A 48 -0.19 2.64 0.56
CA ASN A 48 1.03 3.37 0.94
C ASN A 48 2.32 2.63 0.51
N LEU A 49 2.29 1.30 0.43
CA LEU A 49 3.37 0.51 -0.15
C LEU A 49 3.54 0.77 -1.64
N SER A 50 2.44 0.83 -2.40
CA SER A 50 2.52 1.07 -3.85
C SER A 50 3.20 2.41 -4.16
N ILE A 51 2.78 3.47 -3.47
CA ILE A 51 3.38 4.79 -3.61
C ILE A 51 4.86 4.77 -3.19
N SER A 52 5.18 4.14 -2.06
CA SER A 52 6.56 4.07 -1.56
C SER A 52 7.49 3.29 -2.50
N TYR A 53 7.01 2.20 -3.09
CA TYR A 53 7.74 1.43 -4.09
C TYR A 53 7.93 2.20 -5.40
N SER A 54 6.89 2.91 -5.85
CA SER A 54 7.01 3.80 -7.01
C SER A 54 8.07 4.88 -6.79
N LYS A 55 8.13 5.48 -5.59
CA LYS A 55 9.21 6.44 -5.23
C LYS A 55 10.61 5.84 -5.24
N LYS A 56 10.74 4.52 -5.09
CA LYS A 56 12.00 3.79 -5.23
C LYS A 56 12.31 3.33 -6.66
N GLY A 57 11.38 3.52 -7.60
CA GLY A 57 11.48 2.99 -8.96
C GLY A 57 11.17 1.50 -9.07
N TRP A 58 10.56 0.90 -8.05
CA TRP A 58 10.16 -0.51 -8.02
C TRP A 58 8.76 -0.65 -8.59
N ASN A 59 8.64 -0.41 -9.90
CA ASN A 59 7.34 -0.18 -10.54
C ASN A 59 6.45 -1.45 -10.56
N GLN A 60 7.04 -2.63 -10.74
CA GLN A 60 6.29 -3.89 -10.75
C GLN A 60 5.70 -4.20 -9.37
N GLU A 61 6.49 -4.02 -8.32
CA GLU A 61 6.04 -4.17 -6.94
C GLU A 61 5.01 -3.10 -6.58
N ALA A 62 5.20 -1.87 -7.06
CA ALA A 62 4.25 -0.78 -6.86
C ALA A 62 2.87 -1.14 -7.43
N GLU A 63 2.82 -1.57 -8.70
CA GLU A 63 1.57 -1.98 -9.35
C GLU A 63 0.90 -3.14 -8.61
N ALA A 64 1.67 -4.16 -8.23
CA ALA A 64 1.15 -5.32 -7.50
C ALA A 64 0.52 -4.93 -6.15
N GLU A 65 1.13 -3.99 -5.41
CA GLU A 65 0.56 -3.50 -4.15
C GLU A 65 -0.67 -2.59 -4.39
N ALA A 66 -0.68 -1.78 -5.46
CA ALA A 66 -1.84 -0.96 -5.81
C ALA A 66 -3.05 -1.82 -6.18
N GLN A 67 -2.83 -2.92 -6.92
CA GLN A 67 -3.88 -3.87 -7.26
C GLN A 67 -4.50 -4.48 -6.00
N LYS A 68 -3.68 -4.95 -5.05
CA LYS A 68 -4.17 -5.48 -3.76
C LYS A 68 -4.98 -4.44 -2.98
N ALA A 69 -4.54 -3.19 -2.96
CA ALA A 69 -5.25 -2.11 -2.27
C ALA A 69 -6.66 -1.92 -2.86
N PHE A 70 -6.76 -1.90 -4.19
CA PHE A 70 -8.02 -1.79 -4.92
C PHE A 70 -8.92 -3.01 -4.72
N ASP A 71 -8.38 -4.22 -4.78
CA ASP A 71 -9.13 -5.46 -4.59
C ASP A 71 -9.76 -5.54 -3.19
N LEU A 72 -9.06 -5.02 -2.16
CA LEU A 72 -9.56 -4.95 -0.79
C LEU A 72 -10.62 -3.85 -0.61
N VAL A 73 -10.36 -2.66 -1.16
CA VAL A 73 -11.28 -1.51 -1.09
C VAL A 73 -11.29 -0.80 -2.45
N PRO A 74 -12.33 -1.04 -3.28
CA PRO A 74 -12.46 -0.41 -4.60
C PRO A 74 -12.87 1.07 -4.48
N SER A 75 -11.95 1.93 -4.04
CA SER A 75 -12.15 3.38 -3.94
C SER A 75 -11.65 4.11 -5.19
N SER A 76 -12.14 5.32 -5.43
CA SER A 76 -11.64 6.20 -6.48
C SER A 76 -10.13 6.48 -6.31
N GLU A 77 -9.68 6.63 -5.07
CA GLU A 77 -8.27 6.86 -4.73
C GLU A 77 -7.38 5.66 -5.12
N ASN A 78 -7.77 4.44 -4.73
CA ASN A 78 -7.04 3.22 -5.08
C ASN A 78 -7.04 2.98 -6.60
N ARG A 79 -8.17 3.23 -7.27
CA ARG A 79 -8.28 3.14 -8.73
C ARG A 79 -7.32 4.10 -9.42
N THR A 80 -7.27 5.35 -8.96
CA THR A 80 -6.42 6.40 -9.54
C THR A 80 -4.95 6.01 -9.43
N VAL A 81 -4.51 5.52 -8.27
CA VAL A 81 -3.11 5.11 -8.08
C VAL A 81 -2.76 3.90 -8.97
N LEU A 82 -3.64 2.90 -9.06
CA LEU A 82 -3.43 1.74 -9.92
C LEU A 82 -3.27 2.14 -11.40
N GLU A 83 -4.18 2.99 -11.91
CA GLU A 83 -4.13 3.46 -13.29
C GLU A 83 -2.85 4.25 -13.59
N LEU A 84 -2.47 5.17 -12.69
CA LEU A 84 -1.24 5.96 -12.84
C LEU A 84 0.03 5.09 -12.91
N LEU A 85 0.09 4.01 -12.12
CA LEU A 85 1.23 3.09 -12.14
C LEU A 85 1.26 2.24 -13.41
N GLN A 86 0.10 1.81 -13.91
CA GLN A 86 -0.02 1.06 -15.16
C GLN A 86 0.33 1.91 -16.38
N GLU A 87 0.04 3.21 -16.35
CA GLU A 87 0.43 4.15 -17.40
C GLU A 87 1.94 4.41 -17.40
N GLN A 88 2.57 4.50 -16.23
CA GLN A 88 4.02 4.71 -16.09
C GLN A 88 4.86 3.49 -16.53
N ALA A 89 4.26 2.30 -16.57
CA ALA A 89 4.93 1.07 -16.99
C ALA A 89 4.94 0.85 -18.52
N LYS A 90 4.24 1.69 -19.29
CA LYS A 90 4.17 1.65 -20.76
C LYS A 90 5.23 2.53 -21.41
#